data_AF-A0A9E7NAN4-F1
#
_entry.id   AF-A0A9E7NAN4-F1
#
_cell.length_a   1.000
_cell.length_b   1.000
_cell.length_c   1.000
_cell.angle_alpha   90.00
_cell.angle_beta   90.00
_cell.angle_gamma   90.00
#
_symmetry.space_group_name_H-M   'P 1'
#
loop_
_entity.id
_entity.type
_entity.pdbx_description
1 polymer ?
#
loop_
_entity_poly.entity_id
_entity_poly.type
_entity_poly.pdbx_seq_one_letter_code
_entity_poly.pdbx_strand_id
1 'polypeptide(L)'
;MPKRITDYREAGEKTQMAMDYCALNKVVPRKSDDPYLPESWKGIPSSEVREGMEREFGTQVASGTGTYMWQRIGADHDIEAALSFLQERREELLDGDLQELAGWK
;
A
#
# COMPACT_ATOMS: atom_id res chain seq x y z
N MET A 1 -19.08 -1.17 -8.57
CA MET A 1 -17.73 -1.27 -7.96
C MET A 1 -17.01 0.05 -8.21
N PRO A 2 -16.25 0.58 -7.25
CA PRO A 2 -15.48 1.81 -7.46
C PRO A 2 -14.44 1.60 -8.58
N LYS A 3 -14.16 2.65 -9.38
CA LYS A 3 -13.17 2.61 -10.48
C LYS A 3 -11.82 2.08 -9.96
N ARG A 4 -11.24 1.10 -10.68
CA ARG A 4 -9.88 0.61 -10.41
C ARG A 4 -8.88 1.74 -10.53
N ILE A 5 -7.96 1.81 -9.58
CA ILE A 5 -6.78 2.69 -9.63
C ILE A 5 -5.70 1.93 -10.38
N THR A 6 -5.26 2.48 -11.51
CA THR A 6 -4.16 1.94 -12.32
C THR A 6 -2.95 2.87 -12.34
N ASP A 7 -3.08 4.07 -11.77
CA ASP A 7 -2.01 5.04 -11.57
C ASP A 7 -2.17 5.65 -10.17
N TYR A 8 -1.08 5.69 -9.40
CA TYR A 8 -1.03 6.25 -8.04
C TYR A 8 -1.62 7.66 -7.95
N ARG A 9 -1.43 8.50 -8.98
CA ARG A 9 -1.90 9.89 -9.02
C ARG A 9 -3.42 10.01 -9.14
N GLU A 10 -4.11 8.95 -9.54
CA GLU A 10 -5.59 8.91 -9.56
C GLU A 10 -6.19 8.67 -8.16
N ALA A 11 -5.37 8.29 -7.19
CA ALA A 11 -5.81 8.03 -5.83
C ALA A 11 -5.93 9.33 -5.03
N GLY A 12 -6.96 9.41 -4.17
CA GLY A 12 -7.02 10.49 -3.18
C GLY A 12 -5.92 10.33 -2.12
N GLU A 13 -5.52 11.43 -1.50
CA GLU A 13 -4.40 11.52 -0.54
C GLU A 13 -4.38 10.40 0.51
N LYS A 14 -5.51 10.13 1.19
CA LYS A 14 -5.58 9.06 2.19
C LYS A 14 -5.34 7.66 1.61
N THR A 15 -5.79 7.43 0.38
CA THR A 15 -5.57 6.17 -0.32
C THR A 15 -4.11 6.05 -0.76
N GLN A 16 -3.52 7.15 -1.22
CA GLN A 16 -2.10 7.24 -1.53
C GLN A 16 -1.22 6.91 -0.32
N MET A 17 -1.49 7.52 0.83
CA MET A 17 -0.79 7.19 2.09
C MET A 17 -0.96 5.71 2.46
N ALA A 18 -2.14 5.13 2.26
CA ALA A 18 -2.34 3.71 2.52
C ALA A 18 -1.50 2.83 1.56
N MET A 19 -1.37 3.21 0.29
CA MET A 19 -0.51 2.54 -0.67
C MET A 19 0.96 2.63 -0.26
N ASP A 20 1.43 3.83 0.12
CA ASP A 20 2.80 4.08 0.54
C ASP A 20 3.15 3.28 1.80
N TYR A 21 2.29 3.29 2.81
CA TYR A 21 2.47 2.46 4.01
C TYR A 21 2.61 0.97 3.66
N CYS A 22 1.69 0.45 2.83
CA CYS A 22 1.69 -0.95 2.43
C CYS A 22 2.96 -1.31 1.65
N ALA A 23 3.36 -0.45 0.71
CA ALA A 23 4.55 -0.63 -0.13
C ALA A 23 5.86 -0.59 0.69
N LEU A 24 6.01 0.38 1.60
CA LEU A 24 7.19 0.55 2.45
C LEU A 24 7.36 -0.57 3.48
N ASN A 25 6.26 -1.13 3.98
CA ASN A 25 6.30 -2.17 4.99
C ASN A 25 6.14 -3.60 4.42
N LYS A 26 5.92 -3.74 3.11
CA LYS A 26 5.59 -5.01 2.44
C LYS A 26 4.41 -5.73 3.10
N VAL A 27 3.36 -4.96 3.39
CA VAL A 27 2.13 -5.46 4.03
C VAL A 27 0.90 -5.18 3.17
N VAL A 28 -0.14 -6.01 3.30
CA VAL A 28 -1.44 -5.82 2.63
C VAL A 28 -2.61 -6.12 3.57
N PRO A 29 -3.77 -5.46 3.44
CA PRO A 29 -4.90 -5.57 4.37
C PRO A 29 -5.70 -6.87 4.15
N ARG A 30 -5.21 -8.00 4.67
CA ARG A 30 -5.81 -9.34 4.67
C ARG A 30 -5.28 -10.17 5.84
N LYS A 31 -5.91 -11.29 6.19
CA LYS A 31 -5.31 -12.21 7.19
C LYS A 31 -4.06 -12.89 6.60
N SER A 32 -3.05 -13.11 7.44
CA SER A 32 -1.71 -13.61 7.09
C SER A 32 -1.66 -15.07 6.62
N ASP A 33 -2.78 -15.78 6.67
CA ASP A 33 -2.92 -17.22 6.41
C ASP A 33 -3.45 -17.56 5.01
N ASP A 34 -3.71 -16.56 4.17
CA ASP A 34 -4.20 -16.79 2.83
C ASP A 34 -3.04 -17.29 1.92
N PRO A 35 -3.19 -18.48 1.30
CA PRO A 35 -2.12 -19.23 0.64
C PRO A 35 -1.60 -18.57 -0.65
N TYR A 36 -2.24 -17.50 -1.11
CA TYR A 36 -1.92 -16.84 -2.39
C TYR A 36 -0.99 -15.62 -2.28
N LEU A 37 -0.42 -15.33 -1.10
CA LEU A 37 0.61 -14.29 -0.97
C LEU A 37 2.01 -14.86 -1.19
N PRO A 38 2.87 -14.19 -1.97
CA PRO A 38 4.30 -14.45 -1.96
C PRO A 38 4.89 -14.28 -0.56
N GLU A 39 5.92 -15.07 -0.21
CA GLU A 39 6.61 -15.00 1.10
C GLU A 39 7.15 -13.60 1.44
N SER A 40 7.38 -12.75 0.43
CA SER A 40 7.88 -11.40 0.58
C SER A 40 6.83 -10.39 1.10
N TRP A 41 5.54 -10.75 1.11
CA TRP A 41 4.44 -9.89 1.54
C TRP A 41 3.68 -10.49 2.71
N LYS A 42 3.34 -9.65 3.69
CA LYS A 42 2.58 -10.07 4.88
C LYS A 42 1.15 -9.55 4.84
N GLY A 43 0.17 -10.45 4.99
CA GLY A 43 -1.21 -10.08 5.27
C GLY A 43 -1.36 -9.55 6.70
N ILE A 44 -1.89 -8.35 6.88
CA ILE A 44 -2.28 -7.79 8.18
C ILE A 44 -3.74 -7.31 8.20
N PRO A 45 -4.41 -7.24 9.37
CA PRO A 45 -5.70 -6.59 9.51
C PRO A 45 -5.69 -5.12 9.01
N SER A 46 -6.81 -4.67 8.42
CA SER A 46 -6.96 -3.25 7.99
C SER A 46 -6.83 -2.26 9.16
N SER A 47 -7.12 -2.69 10.39
CA SER A 47 -6.89 -1.89 11.60
C SER A 47 -5.40 -1.63 11.84
N GLU A 48 -4.53 -2.61 11.56
CA GLU A 48 -3.08 -2.45 11.69
C GLU A 48 -2.54 -1.49 10.61
N VAL A 49 -3.08 -1.53 9.40
CA VAL A 49 -2.77 -0.52 8.36
C VAL A 49 -3.13 0.89 8.85
N ARG A 50 -4.34 1.07 9.40
CA ARG A 50 -4.78 2.36 9.96
C ARG A 50 -3.84 2.85 11.06
N GLU A 51 -3.48 1.97 12.00
CA GLU A 51 -2.59 2.30 13.13
C GLU A 51 -1.18 2.62 12.66
N GLY A 52 -0.70 1.92 11.64
CA GLY A 52 0.58 2.21 10.99
C GLY A 52 0.60 3.57 10.32
N MET A 53 -0.44 3.90 9.54
CA MET A 53 -0.59 5.22 8.91
C MET A 53 -0.66 6.36 9.94
N GLU A 54 -1.37 6.17 11.04
CA GLU A 54 -1.44 7.16 12.13
C GLU A 54 -0.06 7.36 12.77
N ARG A 55 0.72 6.29 12.94
CA ARG A 55 2.06 6.34 13.54
C ARG A 55 3.11 6.95 12.62
N GLU A 56 3.12 6.58 11.35
CA GLU A 56 4.17 6.98 10.39
C GLU A 56 3.88 8.33 9.75
N PHE A 57 2.61 8.63 9.45
CA PHE A 57 2.23 9.86 8.74
C PHE A 57 1.48 10.86 9.62
N GLY A 58 1.16 10.52 10.87
CA GLY A 58 0.34 11.38 11.73
C GLY A 58 -1.11 11.53 11.25
N THR A 59 -1.57 10.66 10.34
CA THR A 59 -2.87 10.81 9.66
C THR A 59 -3.90 9.81 10.18
N GLN A 60 -5.00 10.34 10.72
CA GLN A 60 -6.17 9.53 11.06
C GLN A 60 -7.05 9.24 9.84
N VAL A 61 -7.28 7.95 9.59
CA VAL A 61 -8.14 7.45 8.52
C VAL A 61 -9.25 6.55 9.04
N ALA A 62 -10.26 6.31 8.21
CA ALA A 62 -11.35 5.41 8.56
C ALA A 62 -10.84 3.96 8.67
N SER A 63 -11.49 3.14 9.50
CA SER A 63 -11.11 1.73 9.72
C SER A 63 -11.04 0.90 8.44
N GLY A 64 -11.89 1.21 7.46
CA GLY A 64 -11.95 0.53 6.17
C GLY A 64 -10.96 1.04 5.11
N THR A 65 -10.10 2.03 5.42
CA THR A 65 -9.23 2.65 4.40
C THR A 65 -8.26 1.66 3.78
N GLY A 66 -7.66 0.75 4.56
CA GLY A 66 -6.79 -0.30 4.04
C GLY A 66 -7.53 -1.21 3.06
N THR A 67 -8.61 -1.86 3.51
CA THR A 67 -9.43 -2.72 2.65
C THR A 67 -9.93 -1.99 1.40
N TYR A 68 -10.40 -0.75 1.54
CA TYR A 68 -10.86 0.05 0.40
C TYR A 68 -9.75 0.29 -0.62
N MET A 69 -8.55 0.65 -0.17
CA MET A 69 -7.38 0.82 -1.05
C MET A 69 -7.05 -0.49 -1.79
N TRP A 70 -7.04 -1.61 -1.08
CA TRP A 70 -6.72 -2.93 -1.65
C TRP A 70 -7.70 -3.37 -2.73
N GLN A 71 -9.00 -3.17 -2.49
CA GLN A 71 -10.03 -3.42 -3.50
C GLN A 71 -9.89 -2.47 -4.70
N ARG A 72 -9.57 -1.20 -4.44
CA ARG A 72 -9.43 -0.18 -5.48
C ARG A 72 -8.28 -0.45 -6.44
N ILE A 73 -7.18 -1.07 -6.01
CA ILE A 73 -6.10 -1.45 -6.92
C ILE A 73 -6.38 -2.76 -7.69
N GLY A 74 -7.51 -3.42 -7.40
CA GLY A 74 -8.04 -4.55 -8.16
C GLY A 74 -7.75 -5.93 -7.56
N ALA A 75 -7.37 -6.00 -6.28
CA ALA A 75 -6.95 -7.25 -5.65
C ALA A 75 -8.06 -8.32 -5.54
N ASP A 76 -9.34 -7.93 -5.58
CA ASP A 76 -10.47 -8.88 -5.60
C ASP A 76 -10.53 -9.70 -6.91
N HIS A 77 -9.83 -9.25 -7.95
CA HIS A 77 -9.81 -9.88 -9.27
C HIS A 77 -8.42 -10.40 -9.64
N ASP A 78 -7.38 -9.68 -9.26
CA ASP A 78 -6.00 -9.96 -9.65
C ASP A 78 -5.06 -9.50 -8.55
N ILE A 79 -4.74 -10.44 -7.65
CA ILE A 79 -3.83 -10.22 -6.52
C ILE A 79 -2.42 -9.94 -7.04
N GLU A 80 -1.97 -10.63 -8.09
CA GLU A 80 -0.62 -10.46 -8.64
C GLU A 80 -0.44 -9.06 -9.19
N ALA A 81 -1.39 -8.55 -9.99
CA ALA A 81 -1.34 -7.18 -10.49
C ALA A 81 -1.41 -6.13 -9.37
N ALA A 82 -2.20 -6.38 -8.31
CA ALA A 82 -2.27 -5.49 -7.15
C ALA A 82 -0.94 -5.46 -6.37
N LEU A 83 -0.27 -6.60 -6.22
CA LEU A 83 1.05 -6.68 -5.60
C LEU A 83 2.14 -6.03 -6.46
N SER A 84 2.12 -6.23 -7.78
CA SER A 84 3.03 -5.57 -8.71
C SER A 84 2.89 -4.05 -8.63
N PHE A 85 1.66 -3.53 -8.55
CA PHE A 85 1.42 -2.10 -8.36
C PHE A 85 2.08 -1.56 -7.08
N LEU A 86 1.95 -2.26 -5.95
CA LEU A 86 2.59 -1.85 -4.70
C LEU A 86 4.12 -2.02 -4.73
N GLN A 87 4.62 -3.02 -5.45
CA GLN A 87 6.05 -3.24 -5.64
C GLN A 87 6.69 -2.12 -6.48
N GLU A 88 6.07 -1.74 -7.59
CA GLU A 88 6.49 -0.59 -8.41
C GLU A 88 6.51 0.68 -7.57
N ARG A 89 5.45 0.91 -6.78
CA ARG A 89 5.38 2.06 -5.87
C ARG A 89 6.50 2.05 -4.82
N ARG A 90 6.83 0.87 -4.28
CA ARG A 90 7.94 0.71 -3.33
C ARG A 90 9.26 1.11 -3.98
N GLU A 91 9.50 0.67 -5.21
CA GLU A 91 10.73 0.98 -5.95
C GLU A 91 10.85 2.49 -6.19
N GLU A 92 9.76 3.16 -6.59
CA GLU A 92 9.75 4.63 -6.72
C GLU A 92 10.10 5.37 -5.42
N LEU A 93 9.56 4.89 -4.29
CA LEU A 93 9.82 5.49 -2.98
C LEU A 93 11.28 5.30 -2.56
N LEU A 94 11.84 4.10 -2.74
CA LEU A 94 13.22 3.79 -2.38
C LEU A 94 14.24 4.48 -3.30
N ASP A 95 13.94 4.57 -4.61
CA ASP A 95 14.76 5.31 -5.56
C ASP A 95 14.72 6.82 -5.26
N GLY A 96 13.56 7.34 -4.86
CA GLY A 96 13.40 8.72 -4.40
C GLY A 96 14.26 9.01 -3.15
N ASP A 97 14.19 8.16 -2.14
CA ASP A 97 14.99 8.28 -0.91
C ASP A 97 16.50 8.20 -1.21
N LEU A 98 16.91 7.32 -2.14
CA LEU A 98 18.30 7.23 -2.59
C LEU A 98 18.76 8.51 -3.31
N GLN A 99 17.89 9.14 -4.11
CA GLN A 99 18.18 10.40 -4.78
C GLN A 99 18.25 11.58 -3.80
N GLU A 100 17.37 11.64 -2.79
CA GLU A 100 17.42 12.66 -1.75
C GLU A 100 18.71 12.56 -0.90
N LEU A 101 19.12 11.33 -0.54
CA LEU A 101 20.39 11.09 0.15
C LEU A 101 21.62 11.39 -0.71
N ALA A 102 21.54 11.20 -2.03
CA ALA A 102 22.62 11.52 -2.97
C ALA A 102 22.76 13.03 -3.22
N GLY A 103 21.65 13.79 -3.17
CA GLY A 103 21.64 15.25 -3.30
C GLY A 103 22.18 16.02 -2.09
N TRP A 104 22.42 15.33 -0.96
CA TRP A 104 22.99 15.91 0.25
C TRP A 104 24.53 15.78 0.36
N LYS A 105 25.19 15.18 -0.64
CA LYS A 105 26.66 15.06 -0.68
C LYS A 105 27.33 16.19 -1.44
#